data_AF-A0A3S5GYP0-F1
#
_entry.id   AF-A0A3S5GYP0-F1
#
_cell.length_a   1.000
_cell.length_b   1.000
_cell.length_c   1.000
_cell.angle_alpha   90.00
_cell.angle_beta   90.00
_cell.angle_gamma   90.00
#
_symmetry.space_group_name_H-M   'P 1'
#
loop_
_entity.id
_entity.type
_entity.pdbx_description
1 polymer ?
#
loop_
_entity_poly.entity_id
_entity_poly.type
_entity_poly.pdbx_seq_one_letter_code
_entity_poly.pdbx_strand_id
1 'polypeptide(L)'
;MSRYAQHLAGRSYGRLGTVVTEPPQITIHGYVNTHALRRAVERSITTQDRLEIVRDPIVVLEQAQGYSFLFLSERGVVVLTREGMVRTTYGSSDFDDKIRQILTDAGVA
;
A
#
# COMPACT_ATOMS: atom_id res chain seq x y z
N MET A 1 -5.80 -18.06 -5.77
CA MET A 1 -4.78 -17.47 -6.67
C MET A 1 -4.54 -16.04 -6.18
N SER A 2 -3.29 -15.64 -6.00
CA SER A 2 -2.95 -14.27 -5.57
C SER A 2 -3.36 -13.27 -6.66
N ARG A 3 -3.92 -12.12 -6.27
CA ARG A 3 -4.27 -11.02 -7.20
C ARG A 3 -3.09 -10.10 -7.51
N TYR A 4 -1.90 -10.45 -7.01
CA TYR A 4 -0.71 -9.62 -7.15
C TYR A 4 -0.28 -9.48 -8.62
N ALA A 5 -0.14 -8.24 -9.08
CA ALA A 5 0.23 -7.89 -10.46
C ALA A 5 1.74 -8.13 -10.72
N GLN A 6 2.16 -9.39 -10.69
CA GLN A 6 3.55 -9.82 -10.88
C GLN A 6 4.15 -9.31 -12.20
N HIS A 7 3.33 -9.14 -13.25
CA HIS A 7 3.79 -8.63 -14.55
C HIS A 7 4.32 -7.19 -14.51
N LEU A 8 4.05 -6.44 -13.43
CA LEU A 8 4.57 -5.09 -13.22
C LEU A 8 5.88 -5.04 -12.42
N ALA A 9 6.41 -6.18 -11.97
CA ALA A 9 7.63 -6.23 -11.16
C ALA A 9 8.78 -5.42 -11.80
N GLY A 10 9.46 -4.59 -10.99
CA GLY A 10 10.53 -3.70 -11.44
C GLY A 10 10.06 -2.39 -12.09
N ARG A 11 8.76 -2.20 -12.38
CA ARG A 11 8.23 -0.94 -12.90
C ARG A 11 8.32 0.15 -11.82
N SER A 12 8.83 1.33 -12.19
CA SER A 12 8.91 2.48 -11.29
C SER A 12 7.75 3.45 -11.51
N TYR A 13 7.17 3.95 -10.41
CA TYR A 13 6.18 5.02 -10.38
C TYR A 13 6.76 6.30 -9.76
N GLY A 14 8.07 6.52 -9.96
CA GLY A 14 8.79 7.68 -9.46
C GLY A 14 8.80 7.75 -7.94
N ARG A 15 8.29 8.85 -7.37
CA ARG A 15 8.27 9.09 -5.91
C ARG A 15 7.43 8.07 -5.13
N LEU A 16 6.51 7.35 -5.78
CA LEU A 16 5.72 6.30 -5.13
C LEU A 16 6.50 5.01 -4.90
N GLY A 17 7.60 4.80 -5.62
CA GLY A 17 8.45 3.62 -5.49
C GLY A 17 8.47 2.73 -6.71
N THR A 18 9.00 1.53 -6.53
CA THR A 18 9.19 0.50 -7.57
C THR A 18 8.45 -0.77 -7.17
N VAL A 19 7.73 -1.40 -8.10
CA VAL A 19 6.99 -2.63 -7.85
C VAL A 19 7.95 -3.76 -7.46
N VAL A 20 7.69 -4.39 -6.32
CA VAL A 20 8.49 -5.53 -5.85
C VAL A 20 8.14 -6.80 -6.61
N THR A 21 9.07 -7.75 -6.71
CA THR A 21 8.81 -9.04 -7.37
C THR A 21 7.78 -9.87 -6.60
N GLU A 22 7.83 -9.81 -5.27
CA GLU A 22 6.91 -10.50 -4.37
C GLU A 22 6.58 -9.60 -3.17
N PRO A 23 5.33 -9.59 -2.68
CA PRO A 23 4.97 -8.84 -1.48
C PRO A 23 5.80 -9.30 -0.27
N PRO A 24 6.43 -8.38 0.47
CA PRO A 24 7.13 -8.74 1.69
C PRO A 24 6.13 -9.16 2.77
N GLN A 25 6.50 -10.17 3.56
CA GLN A 25 5.70 -10.64 4.69
C GLN A 25 5.88 -9.68 5.88
N ILE A 26 5.07 -8.61 5.93
CA ILE A 26 5.13 -7.59 6.99
C ILE A 26 3.86 -7.65 7.84
N THR A 27 4.03 -7.77 9.15
CA THR A 27 2.93 -7.71 10.11
C THR A 27 2.73 -6.28 10.60
N ILE A 28 1.49 -5.84 10.79
CA ILE A 28 1.22 -4.52 11.37
C ILE A 28 1.43 -4.57 12.89
N HIS A 29 2.36 -3.77 13.40
CA HIS A 29 2.66 -3.69 14.84
C HIS A 29 2.10 -2.44 15.52
N GLY A 30 1.75 -1.40 14.76
CA GLY A 30 1.26 -0.15 15.30
C GLY A 30 1.39 1.01 14.32
N TYR A 31 1.44 2.23 14.85
CA TYR A 31 1.57 3.47 14.07
C TYR A 31 2.88 4.16 14.40
N VAL A 32 3.54 4.75 13.41
CA VAL A 32 4.81 5.48 13.64
C VAL A 32 4.63 6.71 14.55
N ASN A 33 3.44 7.30 14.61
CA ASN A 33 3.09 8.40 15.52
C ASN A 33 1.56 8.58 15.64
N THR A 34 1.14 9.43 16.58
CA THR A 34 -0.27 9.80 16.81
C THR A 34 -0.92 10.49 15.61
N HIS A 35 -0.16 11.21 14.78
CA HIS A 35 -0.68 11.81 13.55
C HIS A 35 -1.08 10.76 12.51
N ALA A 36 -0.31 9.67 12.38
CA ALA A 36 -0.64 8.56 11.50
C ALA A 36 -1.91 7.85 11.97
N LEU A 37 -2.08 7.68 13.28
CA LEU A 37 -3.32 7.15 13.87
C LEU A 37 -4.52 8.06 13.58
N ARG A 38 -4.38 9.37 13.82
CA ARG A 38 -5.47 10.33 13.58
C ARG A 38 -5.91 10.34 12.12
N ARG A 39 -4.96 10.31 11.17
CA ARG A 39 -5.28 10.23 9.73
C ARG A 39 -5.95 8.93 9.32
N ALA A 40 -5.62 7.82 9.97
CA ALA A 40 -6.29 6.56 9.74
C ALA A 40 -7.76 6.61 10.16
N VAL A 41 -8.06 7.27 11.29
CA VAL A 41 -9.43 7.48 11.79
C VAL A 41 -10.19 8.47 10.91
N GLU A 42 -9.58 9.59 10.53
CA GLU A 42 -10.20 10.63 9.70
C GLU A 42 -10.58 10.14 8.28
N ARG A 43 -9.91 9.12 7.76
CA ARG A 43 -10.07 8.63 6.37
C ARG A 43 -10.92 7.36 6.25
N SER A 44 -11.69 7.03 7.30
CA SER A 44 -12.66 5.94 7.31
C SER A 44 -12.14 4.55 6.92
N ILE A 45 -10.83 4.30 7.00
CA ILE A 45 -10.27 2.95 6.85
C ILE A 45 -10.25 2.25 8.21
N THR A 46 -10.93 1.11 8.29
CA THR A 46 -10.98 0.31 9.51
C THR A 46 -9.67 -0.44 9.74
N THR A 47 -9.48 -0.99 10.95
CA THR A 47 -8.35 -1.90 11.22
C THR A 47 -8.40 -3.13 10.32
N GLN A 48 -9.60 -3.66 10.09
CA GLN A 48 -9.80 -4.82 9.23
C GLN A 48 -9.39 -4.54 7.80
N ASP A 49 -9.78 -3.37 7.25
CA ASP A 49 -9.39 -2.98 5.89
C ASP A 49 -7.87 -2.93 5.74
N ARG A 50 -7.14 -2.34 6.70
CA ARG A 50 -5.67 -2.30 6.64
C ARG A 50 -5.05 -3.69 6.61
N LEU A 51 -5.56 -4.59 7.45
CA LEU A 51 -5.07 -5.97 7.50
C LEU A 51 -5.32 -6.70 6.19
N GLU A 52 -6.49 -6.49 5.58
CA GLU A 52 -6.84 -7.11 4.30
C GLU A 52 -6.03 -6.53 3.13
N ILE A 53 -5.79 -5.20 3.10
CA ILE A 53 -4.93 -4.55 2.11
C ILE A 53 -3.52 -5.13 2.14
N VAL A 54 -2.96 -5.34 3.33
CA VAL A 54 -1.59 -5.87 3.49
C VAL A 54 -1.54 -7.37 3.20
N ARG A 55 -2.61 -8.11 3.52
CA ARG A 55 -2.69 -9.57 3.31
C ARG A 55 -2.87 -9.94 1.85
N ASP A 56 -3.65 -9.18 1.08
CA ASP A 56 -3.95 -9.45 -0.33
C ASP A 56 -3.82 -8.17 -1.18
N PRO A 57 -2.60 -7.63 -1.34
CA PRO A 57 -2.37 -6.46 -2.17
C PRO A 57 -2.41 -6.81 -3.65
N ILE A 58 -2.86 -5.85 -4.46
CA ILE A 58 -2.78 -5.91 -5.93
C ILE A 58 -1.37 -5.50 -6.37
N VAL A 59 -0.82 -4.45 -5.76
CA VAL A 59 0.54 -3.95 -6.02
C VAL A 59 1.21 -3.58 -4.70
N VAL A 60 2.52 -3.82 -4.62
CA VAL A 60 3.37 -3.36 -3.54
C VAL A 60 4.54 -2.59 -4.13
N LEU A 61 4.74 -1.36 -3.67
CA LEU A 61 5.86 -0.52 -4.09
C LEU A 61 6.89 -0.40 -2.97
N GLU A 62 8.15 -0.70 -3.28
CA GLU A 62 9.27 -0.38 -2.41
C GLU A 62 9.62 1.11 -2.50
N GLN A 63 9.77 1.75 -1.34
CA GLN A 63 10.11 3.15 -1.18
C GLN A 63 11.38 3.33 -0.37
N ALA A 64 12.11 4.41 -0.67
CA ALA A 64 13.28 4.83 0.10
C ALA A 64 14.28 3.68 0.34
N GLN A 65 14.62 2.95 -0.71
CA GLN A 65 15.61 1.84 -0.69
C GLN A 65 15.27 0.77 0.35
N GLY A 66 14.03 0.29 0.36
CA GLY A 66 13.58 -0.79 1.23
C GLY A 66 13.17 -0.39 2.65
N TYR A 67 13.15 0.91 2.97
CA TYR A 67 12.73 1.42 4.28
C TYR A 67 11.21 1.33 4.50
N SER A 68 10.41 1.58 3.45
CA SER A 68 8.96 1.45 3.54
C SER A 68 8.35 0.86 2.28
N PHE A 69 7.16 0.30 2.44
CA PHE A 69 6.41 -0.38 1.39
C PHE A 69 4.99 0.16 1.33
N LEU A 70 4.55 0.53 0.14
CA LEU A 70 3.17 0.92 -0.14
C LEU A 70 2.40 -0.29 -0.63
N PHE A 71 1.45 -0.76 0.15
CA PHE A 71 0.50 -1.81 -0.19
C PHE A 71 -0.76 -1.17 -0.76
N LEU A 72 -1.15 -1.58 -1.97
CA LEU A 72 -2.31 -1.05 -2.70
C LEU A 72 -3.32 -2.15 -2.98
N SER A 73 -4.59 -1.84 -2.76
CA SER A 73 -5.74 -2.62 -3.21
C SER A 73 -6.82 -1.70 -3.79
N GLU A 74 -7.92 -2.27 -4.30
CA GLU A 74 -9.12 -1.52 -4.71
C GLU A 74 -9.74 -0.69 -3.57
N ARG A 75 -9.50 -1.06 -2.31
CA ARG A 75 -10.12 -0.42 -1.13
C ARG A 75 -9.31 0.73 -0.57
N GLY A 76 -8.01 0.73 -0.80
CA GLY A 76 -7.14 1.71 -0.18
C GLY A 76 -5.65 1.40 -0.26
N VAL A 77 -4.90 2.28 0.37
CA VAL A 77 -3.44 2.23 0.49
C VAL A 77 -3.03 2.13 1.96
N VAL A 78 -2.03 1.31 2.22
CA VAL A 78 -1.32 1.24 3.50
C VAL A 78 0.17 1.35 3.23
N VAL A 79 0.83 2.34 3.84
CA VAL A 79 2.29 2.44 3.82
C VAL A 79 2.84 1.94 5.14
N LEU A 80 3.63 0.87 5.11
CA LEU A 80 4.32 0.30 6.27
C LEU A 80 5.81 0.56 6.18
N THR A 81 6.48 0.76 7.32
CA THR A 81 7.93 0.56 7.39
C THR A 81 8.27 -0.92 7.26
N ARG A 82 9.55 -1.23 7.02
CA ARG A 82 10.04 -2.62 7.03
C ARG A 82 9.75 -3.33 8.36
N GLU A 83 9.71 -2.60 9.46
CA GLU A 83 9.40 -3.08 10.82
C GLU A 83 7.90 -3.15 11.10
N GLY A 84 7.03 -2.91 10.10
CA GLY A 84 5.59 -3.08 10.26
C GLY A 84 4.86 -1.93 10.94
N MET A 85 5.46 -0.73 10.97
CA MET A 85 4.83 0.46 11.52
C MET A 85 4.06 1.22 10.44
N VAL A 86 2.78 1.49 10.68
CA VAL A 86 1.93 2.25 9.75
C VAL A 86 2.39 3.70 9.68
N ARG A 87 2.86 4.12 8.51
CA ARG A 87 3.22 5.52 8.21
C ARG A 87 2.01 6.33 7.76
N THR A 88 1.20 5.77 6.88
CA THR A 88 0.05 6.45 6.27
C THR A 88 -0.93 5.42 5.74
N THR A 89 -2.22 5.76 5.80
CA THR A 89 -3.29 5.03 5.12
C THR A 89 -4.32 6.01 4.56
N TYR A 90 -5.00 5.61 3.50
CA TYR A 90 -6.14 6.33 2.91
C TYR A 90 -6.98 5.40 2.05
N GLY A 91 -8.28 5.69 1.98
CA GLY A 91 -9.27 4.91 1.23
C GLY A 91 -9.28 5.20 -0.26
N SER A 92 -10.03 4.41 -1.00
CA SER A 92 -10.21 4.56 -2.44
C SER A 92 -10.83 5.88 -2.87
N SER A 93 -11.64 6.51 -2.00
CA SER A 93 -12.18 7.86 -2.21
C SER A 93 -11.09 8.92 -2.36
N ASP A 94 -9.90 8.68 -1.79
CA ASP A 94 -8.76 9.59 -1.79
C ASP A 94 -7.72 9.24 -2.86
N PHE A 95 -8.01 8.31 -3.78
CA PHE A 95 -7.06 7.94 -4.83
C PHE A 95 -6.77 9.12 -5.75
N ASP A 96 -5.49 9.40 -5.94
CA ASP A 96 -5.04 10.34 -6.97
C ASP A 96 -4.87 9.61 -8.32
N ASP A 97 -4.56 10.37 -9.37
CA ASP A 97 -4.43 9.84 -10.72
C ASP A 97 -3.28 8.83 -10.84
N LYS A 98 -2.25 8.92 -9.99
CA LYS A 98 -1.15 7.96 -10.00
C LYS A 98 -1.57 6.62 -9.42
N ILE A 99 -2.33 6.61 -8.32
CA ILE A 99 -2.89 5.38 -7.78
C ILE A 99 -3.85 4.73 -8.77
N ARG A 100 -4.73 5.52 -9.41
CA ARG A 100 -5.63 5.01 -10.46
C ARG A 100 -4.84 4.40 -11.62
N GLN A 101 -3.80 5.09 -12.09
CA GLN A 101 -2.94 4.59 -13.17
C GLN A 101 -2.31 3.22 -12.82
N ILE A 102 -1.82 3.05 -11.59
CA ILE A 102 -1.26 1.77 -11.13
C ILE A 102 -2.31 0.65 -11.19
N LEU A 103 -3.56 0.93 -10.79
CA LEU A 103 -4.64 -0.07 -10.83
C LEU A 103 -5.04 -0.44 -12.28
N THR A 104 -5.06 0.54 -13.19
CA THR A 104 -5.28 0.29 -14.62
C THR A 104 -4.14 -0.53 -15.22
N ASP A 105 -2.88 -0.19 -14.92
CA ASP A 105 -1.70 -0.98 -15.33
C ASP A 105 -1.73 -2.42 -14.76
N ALA A 106 -2.32 -2.59 -13.57
CA ALA A 106 -2.52 -3.89 -12.94
C ALA A 106 -3.71 -4.68 -13.53
N GLY A 107 -4.55 -4.05 -14.37
CA GLY A 107 -5.70 -4.65 -15.02
C GLY A 107 -6.96 -4.75 -14.15
N VAL A 108 -7.11 -3.86 -13.15
CA VAL A 108 -8.20 -3.91 -12.16
C VAL A 108 -9.11 -2.68 -12.20
N ALA A 109 -8.72 -1.61 -12.91
CA ALA A 109 -9.50 -0.37 -13.04
C ALA A 109 -9.78 0.00 -14.50
#